data_AF-A0A4R4ESP4-F1
#
_entry.id   AF-A0A4R4ESP4-F1
#
_cell.length_a   1.000
_cell.length_b   1.000
_cell.length_c   1.000
_cell.angle_alpha   90.00
_cell.angle_beta   90.00
_cell.angle_gamma   90.00
#
_symmetry.space_group_name_H-M   'P 1'
#
loop_
_entity.id
_entity.type
_entity.pdbx_description
1 polymer ?
#
loop_
_entity_poly.entity_id
_entity_poly.type
_entity_poly.pdbx_seq_one_letter_code
_entity_poly.pdbx_strand_id
1 'polypeptide(L)'
;MKTSVLTVLLALPLGLAALPATAADRGDRVEHRLDLRGDRIDARLDRRGERIERRFDRLAERAEDRGHPHRAAKLDRRGDRALARYDRRGDRIDARLDRQGERFDRRWDRRH
;
A
#
# COMPACT_ATOMS: atom_id res chain seq x y z
N MET A 1 -7.09 75.74 -11.06
CA MET A 1 -8.16 74.84 -10.62
C MET A 1 -8.00 73.50 -11.33
N LYS A 2 -7.82 72.44 -10.53
CA LYS A 2 -8.21 71.04 -10.76
C LYS A 2 -7.79 70.38 -12.09
N THR A 3 -6.65 69.71 -11.99
CA THR A 3 -6.33 68.36 -12.50
C THR A 3 -7.51 67.56 -13.07
N SER A 4 -7.30 66.89 -14.21
CA SER A 4 -7.58 65.44 -14.37
C SER A 4 -7.10 64.96 -15.75
N VAL A 5 -5.86 64.45 -15.77
CA VAL A 5 -5.35 63.55 -16.82
C VAL A 5 -6.13 62.24 -16.67
N LEU A 6 -6.97 61.93 -17.65
CA LEU A 6 -7.77 60.71 -17.68
C LEU A 6 -6.99 59.62 -18.44
N THR A 7 -5.97 59.09 -17.77
CA THR A 7 -5.30 57.85 -18.14
C THR A 7 -6.31 56.70 -18.06
N VAL A 8 -6.89 56.34 -19.19
CA VAL A 8 -7.66 55.09 -19.34
C VAL A 8 -6.66 53.94 -19.35
N LEU A 9 -6.37 53.43 -18.15
CA LEU A 9 -5.69 52.17 -17.93
C LEU A 9 -6.65 51.05 -18.36
N LEU A 10 -6.43 50.54 -19.58
CA LEU A 10 -7.08 49.35 -20.10
C LEU A 10 -6.63 48.16 -19.23
N ALA A 11 -7.41 47.84 -18.20
CA ALA A 11 -7.18 46.70 -17.33
C ALA A 11 -7.36 45.41 -18.16
N LEU A 12 -6.25 44.82 -18.63
CA LEU A 12 -6.20 43.41 -18.98
C LEU A 12 -6.50 42.61 -17.72
N PRO A 13 -7.56 41.78 -17.65
CA PRO A 13 -7.57 40.72 -16.67
C PRO A 13 -6.60 39.66 -17.21
N LEU A 14 -5.33 39.76 -16.82
CA LEU A 14 -4.44 38.60 -16.85
C LEU A 14 -5.03 37.62 -15.84
N GLY A 15 -5.98 36.81 -16.31
CA GLY A 15 -6.55 35.70 -15.56
C GLY A 15 -5.42 34.81 -15.13
N LEU A 16 -5.10 34.88 -13.84
CA LEU A 16 -4.09 34.10 -13.16
C LEU A 16 -4.52 32.63 -13.21
N ALA A 17 -4.21 31.95 -14.32
CA ALA A 17 -4.31 30.50 -14.45
C ALA A 17 -3.16 29.86 -13.67
N ALA A 18 -3.23 29.95 -12.35
CA ALA A 18 -2.47 29.14 -11.41
C ALA A 18 -3.51 28.73 -10.36
N LEU A 19 -3.85 27.45 -10.15
CA LEU A 19 -2.96 26.38 -9.71
C LEU A 19 -3.71 25.03 -9.79
N PRO A 20 -3.37 24.10 -10.72
CA PRO A 20 -3.62 22.67 -10.50
C PRO A 20 -2.39 21.95 -9.90
N ALA A 21 -1.19 22.55 -9.99
CA ALA A 21 0.07 21.88 -9.67
C ALA A 21 0.22 21.48 -8.18
N THR A 22 -0.32 22.26 -7.23
CA THR A 22 -0.21 21.93 -5.79
C THR A 22 -1.20 20.85 -5.35
N ALA A 23 -2.27 20.68 -6.12
CA ALA A 23 -3.22 19.61 -5.87
C ALA A 23 -2.60 18.30 -6.33
N ALA A 24 -2.20 18.17 -7.60
CA ALA A 24 -1.61 16.93 -8.13
C ALA A 24 -0.47 16.38 -7.25
N ASP A 25 0.47 17.23 -6.81
CA ASP A 25 1.56 16.84 -5.90
C ASP A 25 1.09 16.22 -4.56
N ARG A 26 -0.10 16.60 -4.08
CA ARG A 26 -0.68 16.03 -2.86
C ARG A 26 -1.32 14.67 -3.10
N GLY A 27 -1.91 14.45 -4.28
CA GLY A 27 -2.43 13.16 -4.72
C GLY A 27 -1.32 12.12 -4.77
N ASP A 28 -0.28 12.41 -5.55
CA ASP A 28 0.87 11.54 -5.79
C ASP A 28 1.58 11.17 -4.47
N ARG A 29 1.71 12.14 -3.54
CA ARG A 29 2.32 11.88 -2.22
C ARG A 29 1.50 10.92 -1.37
N VAL A 30 0.18 10.90 -1.49
CA VAL A 30 -0.68 9.99 -0.73
C VAL A 30 -0.63 8.59 -1.31
N GLU A 31 -0.69 8.45 -2.63
CA GLU A 31 -0.54 7.18 -3.34
C GLU A 31 0.81 6.52 -3.00
N HIS A 32 1.90 7.25 -3.18
CA HIS A 32 3.24 6.76 -2.83
C HIS A 32 3.39 6.35 -1.36
N ARG A 33 2.64 6.98 -0.44
CA ARG A 33 2.63 6.57 0.98
C ARG A 33 1.86 5.27 1.21
N LEU A 34 0.81 5.00 0.42
CA LEU A 34 0.06 3.75 0.49
C LEU A 34 0.90 2.60 -0.07
N ASP A 35 1.59 2.81 -1.19
CA ASP A 35 2.46 1.80 -1.81
C ASP A 35 3.61 1.40 -0.87
N LEU A 36 4.38 2.37 -0.37
CA LEU A 36 5.45 2.10 0.61
C LEU A 36 4.95 1.39 1.87
N ARG A 37 3.68 1.61 2.22
CA ARG A 37 3.05 0.93 3.35
C ARG A 37 2.69 -0.51 2.99
N GLY A 38 2.19 -0.77 1.78
CA GLY A 38 1.98 -2.10 1.22
C GLY A 38 3.27 -2.90 1.23
N ASP A 39 4.31 -2.40 0.57
CA ASP A 39 5.63 -3.05 0.48
C ASP A 39 6.20 -3.44 1.86
N ARG A 40 6.05 -2.55 2.84
CA ARG A 40 6.53 -2.82 4.20
C ARG A 40 5.77 -3.95 4.88
N ILE A 41 4.47 -4.04 4.61
CA ILE A 41 3.63 -5.09 5.16
C ILE A 41 3.96 -6.43 4.48
N ASP A 42 4.11 -6.45 3.16
CA ASP A 42 4.46 -7.64 2.39
C ASP A 42 5.79 -8.21 2.84
N ALA A 43 6.84 -7.38 2.85
CA ALA A 43 8.15 -7.78 3.34
C ALA A 43 8.11 -8.27 4.81
N ARG A 44 7.14 -7.84 5.62
CA ARG A 44 6.96 -8.36 6.99
C ARG A 44 6.24 -9.71 7.00
N LEU A 45 5.26 -9.90 6.13
CA LEU A 45 4.53 -11.16 5.99
C LEU A 45 5.44 -12.24 5.42
N ASP A 46 6.24 -11.94 4.40
CA ASP A 46 7.18 -12.88 3.77
C ASP A 46 8.21 -13.39 4.77
N ARG A 47 8.92 -12.48 5.46
CA ARG A 47 9.87 -12.86 6.51
C ARG A 47 9.23 -13.72 7.60
N ARG A 48 7.94 -13.52 7.86
CA ARG A 48 7.20 -14.33 8.85
C ARG A 48 6.79 -15.68 8.27
N GLY A 49 6.42 -15.74 7.00
CA GLY A 49 6.17 -16.97 6.24
C GLY A 49 7.40 -17.87 6.23
N GLU A 50 8.54 -17.35 5.77
CA GLU A 50 9.81 -18.10 5.75
C GLU A 50 10.22 -18.63 7.12
N ARG A 51 10.02 -17.85 8.20
CA ARG A 51 10.34 -18.31 9.56
C ARG A 51 9.48 -19.49 9.99
N ILE A 52 8.26 -19.58 9.47
CA ILE A 52 7.32 -20.63 9.80
C ILE A 52 7.60 -21.87 8.95
N GLU A 53 7.83 -21.70 7.66
CA GLU A 53 8.30 -22.75 6.75
C GLU A 53 9.55 -23.44 7.32
N ARG A 54 10.64 -22.68 7.52
CA ARG A 54 11.89 -23.20 8.12
C ARG A 54 11.70 -23.86 9.48
N ARG A 55 10.65 -23.51 10.23
CA ARG A 55 10.35 -24.15 11.52
C ARG A 55 9.67 -25.50 11.29
N PHE A 56 8.71 -25.58 10.38
CA PHE A 56 8.00 -26.82 10.10
C PHE A 56 8.90 -27.83 9.40
N ASP A 57 9.75 -27.39 8.46
CA ASP A 57 10.72 -28.27 7.78
C ASP A 57 11.66 -28.92 8.80
N ARG A 58 12.27 -28.11 9.69
CA ARG A 58 13.14 -28.61 10.76
C ARG A 58 12.42 -29.55 11.73
N LEU A 59 11.11 -29.39 11.92
CA LEU A 59 10.35 -30.29 12.78
C LEU A 59 10.01 -31.60 12.06
N ALA A 60 9.73 -31.54 10.75
CA ALA A 60 9.45 -32.68 9.91
C ALA A 60 10.69 -33.54 9.71
N GLU A 61 11.81 -32.94 9.31
CA GLU A 61 13.13 -33.59 9.21
C GLU A 61 13.50 -34.33 10.50
N ARG A 62 13.40 -33.64 11.65
CA ARG A 62 13.61 -34.26 12.97
C ARG A 62 12.66 -35.41 13.30
N ALA A 63 11.47 -35.45 12.69
CA ALA A 63 10.55 -36.56 12.86
C ALA A 63 10.94 -37.72 11.93
N GLU A 64 11.40 -37.45 10.72
CA GLU A 64 11.94 -38.45 9.80
C GLU A 64 13.20 -39.11 10.35
N ASP A 65 14.15 -38.33 10.87
CA ASP A 65 15.38 -38.83 11.50
C ASP A 65 15.11 -39.79 12.68
N ARG A 66 13.94 -39.65 13.32
CA ARG A 66 13.50 -40.52 14.42
C ARG A 66 12.62 -41.68 13.95
N GLY A 67 12.49 -41.90 12.64
CA GLY A 67 11.66 -42.96 12.06
C GLY A 67 10.16 -42.70 12.22
N HIS A 68 9.72 -41.45 12.23
CA HIS A 68 8.31 -41.06 12.35
C HIS A 68 7.77 -40.35 11.08
N PRO A 69 7.72 -41.04 9.92
CA PRO A 69 7.33 -40.42 8.65
C PRO A 69 5.89 -39.87 8.66
N HIS A 70 4.94 -40.55 9.32
CA HIS A 70 3.57 -40.04 9.45
C HIS A 70 3.48 -38.74 10.26
N ARG A 71 4.39 -38.56 11.23
CA ARG A 71 4.47 -37.33 12.02
C ARG A 71 5.09 -36.21 11.20
N ALA A 72 6.13 -36.50 10.41
CA ALA A 72 6.73 -35.56 9.47
C ALA A 72 5.68 -35.01 8.49
N ALA A 73 4.97 -35.89 7.77
CA ALA A 73 3.90 -35.51 6.85
C ALA A 73 2.74 -34.75 7.51
N LYS A 74 2.51 -34.92 8.82
CA LYS A 74 1.52 -34.11 9.57
C LYS A 74 2.05 -32.71 9.88
N LEU A 75 3.34 -32.57 10.11
CA LEU A 75 4.02 -31.30 10.35
C LEU A 75 4.09 -30.48 9.06
N ASP A 76 4.41 -31.08 7.92
CA ASP A 76 4.42 -30.39 6.60
C ASP A 76 3.05 -29.82 6.29
N ARG A 77 2.00 -30.67 6.33
CA ARG A 77 0.61 -30.22 6.14
C ARG A 77 0.16 -29.15 7.14
N ARG A 78 0.83 -29.03 8.29
CA ARG A 78 0.56 -27.96 9.26
C ARG A 78 1.33 -26.69 8.91
N GLY A 79 2.54 -26.81 8.35
CA GLY A 79 3.29 -25.75 7.71
C GLY A 79 2.51 -25.12 6.57
N ASP A 80 2.04 -25.91 5.60
CA ASP A 80 1.26 -25.42 4.46
C ASP A 80 0.01 -24.65 4.90
N ARG A 81 -0.71 -25.21 5.88
CA ARG A 81 -1.89 -24.55 6.46
C ARG A 81 -1.55 -23.25 7.19
N ALA A 82 -0.35 -23.15 7.75
CA ALA A 82 0.11 -21.91 8.37
C ALA A 82 0.48 -20.88 7.31
N LEU A 83 1.21 -21.27 6.26
CA LEU A 83 1.57 -20.42 5.12
C LEU A 83 0.32 -19.87 4.42
N ALA A 84 -0.63 -20.74 4.08
CA ALA A 84 -1.91 -20.35 3.48
C ALA A 84 -2.77 -19.41 4.34
N ARG A 85 -2.49 -19.28 5.65
CA ARG A 85 -3.13 -18.28 6.52
C ARG A 85 -2.43 -16.91 6.44
N TYR A 86 -1.14 -16.88 6.15
CA TYR A 86 -0.41 -15.62 5.91
C TYR A 86 -0.74 -15.06 4.54
N ASP A 87 -0.85 -15.89 3.51
CA ASP A 87 -1.26 -15.44 2.16
C ASP A 87 -2.64 -14.78 2.22
N ARG A 88 -3.63 -15.49 2.78
CA ARG A 88 -4.98 -14.94 3.06
C ARG A 88 -4.99 -13.71 3.97
N ARG A 89 -3.92 -13.47 4.72
CA ARG A 89 -3.78 -12.26 5.53
C ARG A 89 -3.20 -11.11 4.68
N GLY A 90 -2.24 -11.39 3.79
CA GLY A 90 -1.74 -10.47 2.76
C GLY A 90 -2.90 -9.96 1.92
N ASP A 91 -3.64 -10.86 1.27
CA ASP A 91 -4.78 -10.51 0.40
C ASP A 91 -5.80 -9.58 1.09
N ARG A 92 -6.06 -9.79 2.38
CA ARG A 92 -7.00 -8.97 3.16
C ARG A 92 -6.46 -7.58 3.47
N ILE A 93 -5.15 -7.46 3.62
CA ILE A 93 -4.47 -6.19 3.82
C ILE A 93 -4.42 -5.43 2.51
N ASP A 94 -4.08 -6.08 1.41
CA ASP A 94 -4.00 -5.48 0.08
C ASP A 94 -5.35 -4.93 -0.33
N ALA A 95 -6.39 -5.76 -0.26
CA ALA A 95 -7.76 -5.32 -0.53
C ALA A 95 -8.22 -4.18 0.38
N ARG A 96 -7.63 -4.01 1.57
CA ARG A 96 -7.93 -2.87 2.46
C ARG A 96 -7.17 -1.62 2.03
N LEU A 97 -5.92 -1.74 1.59
CA LEU A 97 -5.12 -0.64 1.05
C LEU A 97 -5.72 -0.14 -0.27
N ASP A 98 -6.14 -1.03 -1.15
CA ASP A 98 -6.83 -0.68 -2.41
C ASP A 98 -8.10 0.12 -2.13
N ARG A 99 -8.97 -0.40 -1.25
CA ARG A 99 -10.18 0.32 -0.80
C ARG A 99 -9.87 1.67 -0.14
N GLN A 100 -8.68 1.84 0.44
CA GLN A 100 -8.24 3.10 1.00
C GLN A 100 -7.81 4.08 -0.11
N GLY A 101 -7.09 3.59 -1.13
CA GLY A 101 -6.75 4.33 -2.35
C GLY A 101 -7.99 4.81 -3.08
N GLU A 102 -8.91 3.90 -3.44
CA GLU A 102 -10.17 4.25 -4.13
C GLU A 102 -11.03 5.27 -3.37
N ARG A 103 -10.96 5.27 -2.03
CA ARG A 103 -11.67 6.25 -1.19
C ARG A 103 -11.00 7.61 -1.24
N PHE A 104 -9.67 7.63 -1.35
CA PHE A 104 -8.90 8.85 -1.54
C PHE A 104 -9.20 9.43 -2.92
N ASP A 105 -9.08 8.64 -3.99
CA ASP A 105 -9.29 9.08 -5.38
C ASP A 105 -10.67 9.68 -5.55
N ARG A 106 -11.73 8.97 -5.12
CA ARG A 106 -13.10 9.50 -5.17
C ARG A 106 -13.31 10.80 -4.39
N ARG A 107 -12.54 11.05 -3.33
CA ARG A 107 -12.62 12.32 -2.58
C ARG A 107 -11.80 13.41 -3.24
N TRP A 108 -10.72 13.03 -3.90
CA TRP A 108 -9.82 13.87 -4.66
C TRP A 108 -10.52 14.43 -5.89
N ASP A 109 -11.08 13.56 -6.75
CA ASP A 109 -11.82 13.92 -7.97
C ASP A 109 -13.06 14.78 -7.70
N ARG A 110 -13.63 14.68 -6.50
CA ARG A 110 -14.77 15.53 -6.10
C ARG A 110 -14.35 16.96 -5.72
N ARG A 111 -13.07 17.18 -5.44
CA ARG A 111 -12.54 18.47 -4.97
C ARG A 111 -11.75 19.21 -6.04
N HIS A 112 -11.24 18.50 -7.05
CA HIS A 112 -10.35 18.99 -8.10
C HIS A 112 -10.79 18.41 -9.44
#